data_AF-A0A242CD17-F1
#
_entry.id   AF-A0A242CD17-F1
#
_cell.length_a   1.000
_cell.length_b   1.000
_cell.length_c   1.000
_cell.angle_alpha   90.00
_cell.angle_beta   90.00
_cell.angle_gamma   90.00
#
_symmetry.space_group_name_H-M   'P 1'
#
loop_
_entity.id
_entity.type
_entity.pdbx_description
1 polymer ?
#
loop_
_entity_poly.entity_id
_entity_poly.type
_entity_poly.pdbx_seq_one_letter_code
_entity_poly.pdbx_strand_id
1 'polypeptide(L)'
;MKKRLLVMVVVLLGVGVTATKVNSAEINKFSETVVSSEESQKKALNVSEEKTDSLTVPIYELNDSELYQRFGYLDEQQIAEYFIGFDDTEKVVLLKNGGVLSGGMIDNSNNREVDSYTDPNGVTVEEIKALLRERQEALYQIRESGEVEVLEEGEF
;
A
#
# COMPACT_ATOMS: atom_id res chain seq x y z
N MET A 1 45.96 -14.65 -29.75
CA MET A 1 46.49 -13.40 -29.17
C MET A 1 45.68 -12.21 -29.65
N LYS A 2 44.99 -11.52 -28.74
CA LYS A 2 44.84 -10.04 -28.69
C LYS A 2 43.93 -9.72 -27.49
N LYS A 3 44.55 -9.22 -26.42
CA LYS A 3 43.91 -8.63 -25.25
C LYS A 3 43.31 -7.27 -25.66
N ARG A 4 42.12 -6.94 -25.17
CA ARG A 4 41.74 -5.54 -24.89
C ARG A 4 40.95 -5.50 -23.59
N LEU A 5 41.66 -5.03 -22.57
CA LEU A 5 41.19 -4.59 -21.27
C LEU A 5 40.49 -3.24 -21.47
N LEU A 6 39.24 -3.11 -21.06
CA LEU A 6 38.60 -1.81 -20.90
C LEU A 6 38.36 -1.59 -19.40
N VAL A 7 39.20 -0.73 -18.82
CA VAL A 7 39.00 -0.15 -17.49
C VAL A 7 38.06 1.03 -17.68
N MET A 8 36.94 1.05 -16.98
CA MET A 8 36.18 2.28 -16.80
C MET A 8 35.90 2.50 -15.32
N VAL A 9 36.69 3.41 -14.74
CA VAL A 9 36.53 3.97 -13.40
C VAL A 9 35.41 5.00 -13.48
N VAL A 10 34.34 4.81 -12.71
CA VAL A 10 33.34 5.86 -12.47
C VAL A 10 33.53 6.33 -11.02
N VAL A 11 34.17 7.49 -10.89
CA VAL A 11 34.14 8.32 -9.68
C VAL A 11 32.87 9.15 -9.77
N LEU A 12 31.92 8.95 -8.86
CA LEU A 12 30.81 9.87 -8.68
C LEU A 12 30.88 10.52 -7.30
N LEU A 13 30.80 11.84 -7.39
CA LEU A 13 31.10 12.86 -6.40
C LEU A 13 30.08 12.84 -5.25
N GLY A 14 30.61 12.99 -4.03
CA GLY A 14 29.81 13.25 -2.85
C GLY A 14 29.10 14.60 -2.93
N VAL A 15 27.82 14.60 -2.58
CA VAL A 15 27.03 15.80 -2.29
C VAL A 15 26.77 15.80 -0.79
N GLY A 16 27.42 16.72 -0.07
CA GLY A 16 27.20 16.93 1.35
C GLY A 16 25.84 17.60 1.58
N VAL A 17 25.02 17.00 2.46
CA VAL A 17 23.77 17.62 2.92
C VAL A 17 24.05 18.29 4.26
N THR A 18 23.97 19.62 4.28
CA THR A 18 23.96 20.43 5.51
C THR A 18 22.57 20.41 6.12
N ALA A 19 22.40 19.68 7.23
CA ALA A 19 21.17 19.69 8.01
C ALA A 19 21.05 21.04 8.77
N THR A 20 20.05 21.82 8.39
CA THR A 20 19.59 23.02 9.09
C THR A 20 18.78 22.61 10.33
N LYS A 21 19.12 23.22 11.48
CA LYS A 21 18.35 23.09 12.73
C LYS A 21 16.98 23.73 12.54
N VAL A 22 15.92 22.94 12.68
CA VAL A 22 14.54 23.46 12.79
C VAL A 22 14.20 23.59 14.27
N ASN A 23 13.72 24.79 14.60
CA ASN A 23 13.38 25.30 15.92
C ASN A 23 12.11 24.60 16.43
N SER A 24 12.21 23.82 17.51
CA SER A 24 11.06 23.27 18.23
C SER A 24 10.37 24.40 18.99
N ALA A 25 9.24 24.88 18.46
CA ALA A 25 8.34 25.73 19.21
C ALA A 25 7.63 24.89 20.27
N GLU A 26 7.80 25.31 21.52
CA GLU A 26 7.20 24.73 22.71
C GLU A 26 5.68 24.67 22.66
N ILE A 27 5.20 23.56 23.21
CA ILE A 27 3.82 23.11 23.32
C ILE A 27 3.09 24.00 24.32
N ASN A 28 2.05 24.69 23.86
CA ASN A 28 1.11 25.40 24.74
C ASN A 28 0.34 24.39 25.59
N LYS A 29 0.67 24.37 26.88
CA LYS A 29 0.01 23.64 27.95
C LYS A 29 -1.34 24.26 28.26
N PHE A 30 -2.43 23.63 27.80
CA PHE A 30 -3.77 23.88 28.33
C PHE A 30 -4.41 22.54 28.67
N SER A 31 -4.44 22.23 29.96
CA SER A 31 -5.21 21.13 30.53
C SER A 31 -5.83 21.64 31.82
N GLU A 32 -7.03 22.21 31.72
CA GLU A 32 -7.93 22.34 32.86
C GLU A 32 -9.29 21.79 32.46
N THR A 33 -9.52 20.57 32.93
CA THR A 33 -10.79 19.86 32.99
C THR A 33 -11.82 20.67 33.75
N VAL A 34 -12.93 21.05 33.10
CA VAL A 34 -14.18 21.36 33.78
C VAL A 34 -15.31 20.71 33.01
N VAL A 35 -15.91 19.70 33.65
CA VAL A 35 -17.17 19.06 33.26
C VAL A 35 -18.30 20.05 33.51
N SER A 36 -19.10 20.35 32.49
CA SER A 36 -20.48 20.80 32.71
C SER A 36 -21.34 20.45 31.51
N SER A 37 -22.42 19.72 31.81
CA SER A 37 -23.47 19.26 30.92
C SER A 37 -24.21 20.41 30.22
N GLU A 38 -24.65 20.20 28.99
CA GLU A 38 -26.08 20.13 28.60
C GLU A 38 -26.26 20.20 27.08
N GLU A 39 -27.27 19.48 26.62
CA GLU A 39 -27.71 19.28 25.24
C GLU A 39 -27.85 20.56 24.41
N SER A 40 -27.41 20.52 23.15
CA SER A 40 -28.19 21.08 22.03
C SER A 40 -27.69 20.58 20.66
N GLN A 41 -28.48 19.68 20.10
CA GLN A 41 -29.03 19.73 18.73
C GLN A 41 -28.08 19.80 17.52
N LYS A 42 -28.22 18.74 16.70
CA LYS A 42 -28.26 18.76 15.23
C LYS A 42 -27.18 19.58 14.52
N LYS A 43 -26.13 18.87 14.12
CA LYS A 43 -25.90 18.65 12.69
C LYS A 43 -25.11 17.35 12.56
N ALA A 44 -25.82 16.26 12.25
CA ALA A 44 -25.18 15.18 11.52
C ALA A 44 -24.71 15.83 10.21
N LEU A 45 -23.44 16.24 10.19
CA LEU A 45 -22.70 16.34 8.96
C LEU A 45 -22.69 14.90 8.45
N ASN A 46 -23.72 14.57 7.68
CA ASN A 46 -23.55 13.70 6.53
C ASN A 46 -22.48 14.39 5.69
N VAL A 47 -21.22 14.20 6.08
CA VAL A 47 -20.13 14.09 5.13
C VAL A 47 -20.59 12.91 4.30
N SER A 48 -21.31 13.23 3.23
CA SER A 48 -21.28 12.41 2.05
C SER A 48 -19.79 12.20 1.82
N GLU A 49 -19.28 11.05 2.25
CA GLU A 49 -18.08 10.48 1.68
C GLU A 49 -18.40 10.39 0.20
N GLU A 50 -18.13 11.48 -0.53
CA GLU A 50 -17.67 11.32 -1.89
C GLU A 50 -16.55 10.31 -1.74
N LYS A 51 -16.84 9.05 -2.04
CA LYS A 51 -15.85 8.05 -2.34
C LYS A 51 -15.09 8.63 -3.53
N THR A 52 -14.13 9.51 -3.23
CA THR A 52 -13.06 9.86 -4.15
C THR A 52 -12.47 8.51 -4.50
N ASP A 53 -12.78 8.06 -5.70
CA ASP A 53 -12.62 6.69 -6.14
C ASP A 53 -11.15 6.27 -6.04
N SER A 54 -10.65 5.85 -4.88
CA SER A 54 -9.20 5.71 -4.61
C SER A 54 -8.56 4.81 -5.67
N LEU A 55 -7.37 5.15 -6.18
CA LEU A 55 -6.68 4.27 -7.14
C LEU A 55 -6.08 3.03 -6.45
N THR A 56 -5.92 3.11 -5.12
CA THR A 56 -5.35 2.07 -4.28
C THR A 56 -6.42 1.35 -3.47
N VAL A 57 -6.09 0.13 -3.04
CA VAL A 57 -6.97 -0.74 -2.26
C VAL A 57 -6.27 -1.14 -0.96
N PRO A 58 -6.93 -1.00 0.20
CA PRO A 58 -6.37 -1.44 1.48
C PRO A 58 -6.29 -2.97 1.54
N ILE A 59 -5.07 -3.53 1.52
CA ILE A 59 -4.88 -4.99 1.45
C ILE A 59 -5.49 -5.73 2.65
N TYR A 60 -5.47 -5.12 3.83
CA TYR A 60 -6.01 -5.74 5.06
C TYR A 60 -7.54 -5.77 5.12
N GLU A 61 -8.22 -5.03 4.24
CA GLU A 61 -9.68 -5.06 4.12
C GLU A 61 -10.16 -6.07 3.07
N LEU A 62 -9.23 -6.65 2.30
CA LEU A 62 -9.57 -7.67 1.30
C LEU A 62 -9.96 -8.97 1.99
N ASN A 63 -11.08 -9.54 1.56
CA ASN A 63 -11.47 -10.89 1.95
C ASN A 63 -10.69 -11.95 1.17
N ASP A 64 -10.82 -13.22 1.57
CA ASP A 64 -10.04 -14.32 0.98
C ASP A 64 -10.33 -14.52 -0.53
N SER A 65 -11.57 -14.26 -0.98
CA SER A 65 -11.93 -14.32 -2.41
C SER A 65 -11.24 -13.20 -3.19
N GLU A 66 -11.23 -11.97 -2.67
CA GLU A 66 -10.56 -10.84 -3.31
C GLU A 66 -9.04 -11.00 -3.32
N LEU A 67 -8.46 -11.52 -2.24
CA LEU A 67 -7.03 -11.88 -2.20
C LEU A 67 -6.71 -12.96 -3.23
N TYR A 68 -7.56 -13.99 -3.35
CA TYR A 68 -7.40 -15.05 -4.34
C TYR A 68 -7.51 -14.52 -5.77
N GLN A 69 -8.44 -13.61 -6.06
CA GLN A 69 -8.55 -13.00 -7.39
C GLN A 69 -7.31 -12.20 -7.78
N ARG A 70 -6.61 -11.60 -6.80
CA ARG A 70 -5.41 -10.79 -7.04
C ARG A 70 -4.13 -11.61 -7.14
N PHE A 71 -3.93 -12.55 -6.23
CA PHE A 71 -2.66 -13.29 -6.09
C PHE A 71 -2.77 -14.76 -6.47
N GLY A 72 -3.99 -15.30 -6.53
CA GLY A 72 -4.23 -16.74 -6.60
C GLY A 72 -3.82 -17.44 -5.31
N TYR A 73 -3.66 -18.76 -5.42
CA TYR A 73 -2.97 -19.55 -4.41
C TYR A 73 -1.47 -19.59 -4.74
N LEU A 74 -0.65 -19.21 -3.77
CA LEU A 74 0.82 -19.29 -3.83
C LEU A 74 1.33 -20.10 -2.64
N ASP A 75 2.15 -21.12 -2.89
CA ASP A 75 2.92 -21.78 -1.84
C ASP A 75 4.07 -20.88 -1.31
N GLU A 76 4.78 -21.28 -0.26
CA GLU A 76 5.82 -20.45 0.36
C GLU A 76 6.93 -20.03 -0.61
N GLN A 77 7.31 -20.92 -1.52
CA GLN A 77 8.35 -20.64 -2.50
C GLN A 77 7.81 -19.67 -3.56
N GLN A 78 6.59 -19.88 -4.03
CA GLN A 78 5.92 -19.01 -4.98
C GLN A 78 5.68 -17.60 -4.43
N ILE A 79 5.39 -17.46 -3.13
CA ILE A 79 5.31 -16.15 -2.47
C ILE A 79 6.67 -15.43 -2.55
N ALA A 80 7.77 -16.13 -2.27
CA ALA A 80 9.10 -15.53 -2.36
C ALA A 80 9.46 -15.14 -3.81
N GLU A 81 9.09 -15.98 -4.78
CA GLU A 81 9.32 -15.73 -6.20
C GLU A 81 8.46 -14.60 -6.76
N TYR A 82 7.21 -14.45 -6.32
CA TYR A 82 6.31 -13.39 -6.77
C TYR A 82 6.86 -11.99 -6.46
N PHE A 83 7.47 -11.83 -5.29
CA PHE A 83 8.09 -10.58 -4.86
C PHE A 83 9.62 -10.56 -5.10
N ILE A 84 10.11 -11.35 -6.05
CA ILE A 84 11.53 -11.32 -6.39
C ILE A 84 11.91 -9.95 -6.95
N GLY A 85 12.96 -9.35 -6.39
CA GLY A 85 13.40 -8.01 -6.75
C GLY A 85 12.79 -6.87 -5.93
N PHE A 86 11.90 -7.18 -4.99
CA PHE A 86 11.47 -6.25 -3.95
C PHE A 86 12.20 -6.53 -2.64
N ASP A 87 12.63 -5.47 -1.96
CA ASP A 87 13.14 -5.59 -0.59
C ASP A 87 11.98 -5.76 0.39
N ASP A 88 12.15 -6.57 1.44
CA ASP A 88 11.10 -6.82 2.44
C ASP A 88 10.60 -5.54 3.15
N THR A 89 11.47 -4.53 3.26
CA THR A 89 11.15 -3.21 3.85
C THR A 89 10.60 -2.20 2.84
N GLU A 90 10.59 -2.55 1.55
CA GLU A 90 10.08 -1.70 0.49
C GLU A 90 8.57 -1.53 0.63
N LYS A 91 8.09 -0.29 0.52
CA LYS A 91 6.67 0.02 0.58
C LYS A 91 6.04 -0.10 -0.79
N VAL A 92 4.91 -0.77 -0.86
CA VAL A 92 4.11 -0.96 -2.06
C VAL A 92 2.64 -0.64 -1.80
N VAL A 93 1.89 -0.36 -2.86
CA VAL A 93 0.44 -0.23 -2.83
C VAL A 93 -0.19 -1.16 -3.85
N LEU A 94 -1.38 -1.69 -3.51
CA LEU A 94 -2.20 -2.44 -4.44
C LEU A 94 -3.11 -1.48 -5.20
N LEU A 95 -3.00 -1.50 -6.53
CA LEU A 95 -3.86 -0.74 -7.41
C LEU A 95 -5.19 -1.48 -7.63
N LYS A 96 -6.24 -0.72 -7.93
CA LYS A 96 -7.56 -1.29 -8.27
C LYS A 96 -7.53 -2.25 -9.46
N ASN A 97 -6.65 -2.02 -10.42
CA ASN A 97 -6.46 -2.87 -11.59
C ASN A 97 -5.71 -4.19 -11.30
N GLY A 98 -5.39 -4.47 -10.03
CA GLY A 98 -4.66 -5.67 -9.61
C GLY A 98 -3.14 -5.52 -9.62
N GLY A 99 -2.60 -4.40 -10.09
CA GLY A 99 -1.16 -4.14 -10.09
C GLY A 99 -0.61 -3.84 -8.70
N VAL A 100 0.68 -4.12 -8.52
CA VAL A 100 1.47 -3.71 -7.35
C VAL A 100 2.40 -2.58 -7.78
N LEU A 101 2.37 -1.45 -7.07
CA LEU A 101 3.20 -0.30 -7.34
C LEU A 101 4.19 -0.07 -6.18
N SER A 102 5.47 0.05 -6.52
CA SER A 102 6.49 0.65 -5.66
C SER A 102 6.88 2.03 -6.20
N GLY A 103 7.09 3.00 -5.30
CA GLY A 103 7.38 4.38 -5.64
C GLY A 103 6.16 5.14 -6.13
N GLY A 104 6.38 6.11 -7.02
CA GLY A 104 5.36 7.04 -7.51
C GLY A 104 4.85 6.74 -8.92
N MET A 105 3.56 6.97 -9.14
CA MET A 105 2.89 6.94 -10.44
C MET A 105 1.93 8.13 -10.57
N ILE A 106 1.82 8.69 -11.78
CA ILE A 106 0.79 9.66 -12.15
C ILE A 106 -0.18 8.99 -13.12
N ASP A 107 -1.44 8.82 -12.72
CA ASP A 107 -2.54 8.48 -13.61
C ASP A 107 -2.97 9.73 -14.39
N ASN A 108 -2.50 9.83 -15.63
CA ASN A 108 -2.82 10.95 -16.53
C ASN A 108 -4.30 11.03 -16.92
N SER A 109 -5.06 9.93 -16.78
CA SER A 109 -6.48 9.89 -17.16
C SER A 109 -7.32 10.71 -16.19
N ASN A 110 -6.97 10.65 -14.91
CA ASN A 110 -7.68 11.33 -13.82
C ASN A 110 -6.84 12.42 -13.14
N ASN A 111 -5.61 12.65 -13.63
CA ASN A 111 -4.61 13.56 -13.08
C ASN A 111 -4.38 13.31 -11.57
N ARG A 112 -4.21 12.04 -11.20
CA ARG A 112 -4.01 11.59 -9.83
C ARG A 112 -2.60 11.05 -9.64
N GLU A 113 -2.00 11.39 -8.51
CA GLU A 113 -0.69 10.88 -8.10
C GLU A 113 -0.88 9.84 -7.01
N VAL A 114 -0.13 8.75 -7.11
CA VAL A 114 -0.06 7.69 -6.11
C VAL A 114 1.41 7.45 -5.82
N ASP A 115 1.80 7.46 -4.56
CA ASP A 115 3.16 7.13 -4.13
C ASP A 115 3.10 6.16 -2.95
N SER A 116 3.73 5.00 -3.08
CA SER A 116 3.63 3.92 -2.10
C SER A 116 4.17 4.26 -0.71
N TYR A 117 5.02 5.28 -0.59
CA TYR A 117 5.58 5.71 0.69
C TYR A 117 4.68 6.71 1.43
N THR A 118 3.77 7.37 0.72
CA THR A 118 2.89 8.40 1.29
C THR A 118 1.41 8.05 1.22
N ASP A 119 1.03 7.08 0.39
CA ASP A 119 -0.34 6.58 0.30
C ASP A 119 -0.75 5.87 1.60
N PRO A 120 -1.97 6.14 2.12
CA PRO A 120 -2.44 5.53 3.37
C PRO A 120 -2.60 4.01 3.30
N ASN A 121 -2.73 3.43 2.11
CA ASN A 121 -2.81 1.99 1.89
C ASN A 121 -1.44 1.35 1.61
N GLY A 122 -0.35 2.12 1.75
CA GLY A 122 1.01 1.63 1.56
C GLY A 122 1.44 0.66 2.66
N VAL A 123 1.85 -0.54 2.25
CA VAL A 123 2.31 -1.64 3.13
C VAL A 123 3.69 -2.10 2.71
N THR A 124 4.43 -2.74 3.61
CA THR A 124 5.72 -3.35 3.24
C THR A 124 5.50 -4.66 2.49
N VAL A 125 6.50 -5.04 1.70
CA VAL A 125 6.51 -6.35 1.02
C VAL A 125 6.51 -7.50 2.03
N GLU A 126 7.19 -7.35 3.17
CA GLU A 126 7.13 -8.30 4.29
C GLU A 126 5.71 -8.50 4.81
N GLU A 127 4.97 -7.40 4.98
CA GLU A 127 3.58 -7.43 5.44
C GLU A 127 2.66 -8.18 4.47
N ILE A 128 2.83 -7.98 3.15
CA ILE A 128 2.06 -8.74 2.14
C ILE A 128 2.42 -10.22 2.17
N LYS A 129 3.71 -10.56 2.22
CA LYS A 129 4.16 -11.96 2.30
C LYS A 129 3.60 -12.64 3.55
N ALA A 130 3.61 -11.95 4.69
CA ALA A 130 3.06 -12.45 5.94
C ALA A 130 1.55 -12.70 5.83
N LEU A 131 0.80 -11.75 5.27
CA LEU A 131 -0.65 -11.90 5.06
C LEU A 131 -0.98 -13.09 4.14
N LEU A 132 -0.26 -13.24 3.02
CA LEU A 132 -0.48 -14.36 2.09
C LEU A 132 -0.17 -15.72 2.74
N ARG A 133 0.86 -15.79 3.60
CA ARG A 133 1.16 -17.00 4.38
C ARG A 133 0.07 -17.27 5.42
N GLU A 134 -0.40 -16.25 6.12
CA GLU A 134 -1.48 -16.38 7.12
C GLU A 134 -2.78 -16.89 6.48
N ARG A 135 -3.10 -16.42 5.28
CA ARG A 135 -4.31 -16.79 4.54
C ARG A 135 -4.14 -18.01 3.63
N GLN A 136 -2.97 -18.64 3.61
CA GLN A 136 -2.61 -19.66 2.62
C GLN A 136 -3.58 -20.83 2.57
N GLU A 137 -4.05 -21.33 3.73
CA GLU A 137 -4.98 -22.45 3.77
C GLU A 137 -6.37 -22.08 3.21
N ALA A 138 -6.86 -20.87 3.49
CA ALA A 138 -8.11 -20.38 2.91
C ALA A 138 -8.01 -20.22 1.39
N LEU A 139 -6.91 -19.66 0.90
CA LEU A 139 -6.65 -19.51 -0.54
C LEU A 139 -6.53 -20.88 -1.23
N TYR A 140 -5.96 -21.88 -0.56
CA TYR A 140 -5.92 -23.25 -1.06
C TYR A 140 -7.32 -23.85 -1.19
N GLN A 141 -8.19 -23.65 -0.20
CA GLN A 141 -9.56 -24.16 -0.24
C GLN A 141 -10.37 -23.54 -1.39
N ILE A 142 -10.22 -22.24 -1.66
CA ILE A 142 -10.85 -21.57 -2.81
C ILE A 142 -10.38 -22.17 -4.14
N ARG A 143 -9.07 -22.46 -4.26
CA ARG A 143 -8.51 -23.13 -5.45
C ARG A 143 -9.16 -24.51 -5.67
N GLU A 144 -9.31 -25.30 -4.60
CA GLU A 144 -9.83 -26.67 -4.69
C GLU A 144 -11.35 -26.72 -4.90
N SER A 145 -12.10 -25.75 -4.36
CA SER A 145 -13.55 -25.67 -4.56
C SER A 145 -13.92 -25.20 -5.97
N GLY A 146 -13.05 -24.43 -6.62
CA GLY A 146 -13.37 -23.77 -7.90
C GLY A 146 -14.43 -22.67 -7.77
N GLU A 147 -14.88 -22.37 -6.55
CA GLU A 147 -15.81 -21.28 -6.25
C GLU A 147 -15.02 -19.99 -6.07
N VAL A 148 -14.81 -19.27 -7.16
CA VAL A 148 -14.64 -17.82 -7.07
C VAL A 148 -16.06 -17.27 -7.09
N GLU A 149 -16.57 -16.79 -5.96
CA GLU A 149 -17.82 -16.02 -5.93
C GLU A 149 -17.61 -14.80 -6.83
N VAL A 150 -18.03 -14.91 -8.08
CA VAL A 150 -18.13 -13.79 -9.00
C VAL A 150 -19.28 -12.96 -8.45
N LEU A 151 -18.96 -11.78 -7.90
CA LEU A 151 -19.96 -10.76 -7.64
C LEU A 151 -20.54 -10.38 -9.01
N GLU A 152 -21.66 -11.00 -9.38
CA GLU A 152 -22.46 -10.52 -10.51
C GLU A 152 -22.86 -9.09 -10.19
N GLU A 153 -22.23 -8.13 -10.87
CA GLU A 153 -22.73 -6.77 -10.93
C GLU A 153 -24.12 -6.85 -11.57
N GLY A 154 -25.16 -6.67 -10.75
CA GLY A 154 -26.54 -6.72 -11.18
C GLY A 154 -26.79 -5.74 -12.32
N GLU A 155 -27.19 -6.28 -13.47
CA GLU A 155 -27.79 -5.50 -14.55
C GLU A 155 -29.10 -4.86 -14.02
N PHE A 156 -29.16 -3.53 -14.09
CA PHE A 156 -30.40 -2.75 -13.98
C PHE A 156 -30.87 -2.30 -15.36
#